data_AF-A4JWH7-F1
#
_entry.id   AF-A4JWH7-F1
#
_cell.length_a   1.000
_cell.length_b   1.000
_cell.length_c   1.000
_cell.angle_alpha   90.00
_cell.angle_beta   90.00
_cell.angle_gamma   90.00
#
_symmetry.space_group_name_H-M   'P 1'
#
loop_
_entity.id
_entity.type
_entity.pdbx_description
1 polymer ?
#
loop_
_entity_poly.entity_id
_entity_poly.type
_entity_poly.pdbx_seq_one_letter_code
_entity_poly.pdbx_strand_id
1 'polypeptide(L)'
;MNEQEFKQAQETARRACASGTYTGGFSIENKGGDIRPFVVYGWGEYPESSVLAGQTMKQFIDSFDTEEQARALYPQAEAGTHGRSAHNSVSHLPGEDDPVPGGMYHDGI
;
A
#
# COMPACT_ATOMS: atom_id res chain seq x y z
N MET A 1 17.07 19.35 -4.72
CA MET A 1 16.50 18.97 -6.03
C MET A 1 16.56 20.19 -6.95
N ASN A 2 17.26 20.07 -8.07
CA ASN A 2 17.30 21.11 -9.10
C ASN A 2 16.18 20.93 -10.16
N GLU A 3 16.02 21.89 -11.07
CA GLU A 3 14.94 21.87 -12.05
C GLU A 3 15.02 20.70 -13.05
N GLN A 4 16.23 20.27 -13.41
CA GLN A 4 16.42 19.12 -14.31
C GLN A 4 16.07 17.81 -13.62
N GLU A 5 16.51 17.64 -12.37
CA GLU A 5 16.16 16.49 -11.52
C GLU A 5 14.64 16.41 -11.32
N PHE A 6 13.97 17.55 -11.11
CA PHE A 6 12.52 17.61 -10.96
C PHE A 6 11.78 17.18 -12.24
N LYS A 7 12.23 17.67 -13.41
CA LYS A 7 11.65 17.28 -14.70
C LYS A 7 11.84 15.79 -14.99
N GLN A 8 13.01 15.24 -14.65
CA GLN A 8 13.29 13.82 -14.82
C GLN A 8 12.47 12.95 -13.85
N ALA A 9 12.27 13.43 -12.60
CA ALA A 9 11.39 12.78 -11.63
C ALA A 9 9.93 12.79 -12.10
N GLN A 10 9.44 13.90 -12.66
CA GLN A 10 8.09 13.96 -13.25
C GLN A 10 7.94 12.99 -14.42
N GLU A 11 8.92 12.88 -15.32
CA GLU A 11 8.83 11.95 -16.43
C GLU A 11 8.85 10.49 -15.95
N THR A 12 9.67 10.19 -14.94
CA THR A 12 9.75 8.86 -14.33
C THR A 12 8.44 8.49 -13.64
N ALA A 13 7.88 9.41 -12.84
CA ALA A 13 6.57 9.26 -12.21
C ALA A 13 5.48 9.04 -13.25
N ARG A 14 5.45 9.85 -14.31
CA ARG A 14 4.49 9.73 -15.42
C ARG A 14 4.60 8.39 -16.13
N ARG A 15 5.83 7.89 -16.36
CA ARG A 15 6.06 6.56 -16.95
C ARG A 15 5.60 5.44 -16.02
N ALA A 16 5.89 5.51 -14.73
CA ALA A 16 5.40 4.54 -13.76
C ALA A 16 3.86 4.47 -13.78
N CYS A 17 3.20 5.62 -13.86
CA CYS A 17 1.74 5.71 -13.97
C CYS A 17 1.18 5.17 -15.29
N ALA A 18 1.92 5.37 -16.38
CA ALA A 18 1.50 4.90 -17.71
C ALA A 18 1.84 3.43 -17.98
N SER A 19 2.75 2.82 -17.21
CA SER A 19 3.26 1.47 -17.46
C SER A 19 2.29 0.33 -17.18
N GLY A 20 1.12 0.62 -16.58
CA GLY A 20 0.06 -0.37 -16.34
C GLY A 20 0.38 -1.41 -15.25
N THR A 21 1.54 -1.34 -14.61
CA THR A 21 1.92 -2.16 -13.45
C THR A 21 1.07 -1.88 -12.22
N TYR A 22 0.50 -0.67 -12.12
CA TYR A 22 -0.35 -0.24 -11.01
C TYR A 22 -1.79 -0.08 -11.49
N THR A 23 -2.55 -1.17 -11.46
CA THR A 23 -3.98 -1.17 -11.84
C THR A 23 -4.87 -0.47 -10.82
N GLY A 24 -4.39 -0.29 -9.59
CA GLY A 24 -5.13 0.29 -8.46
C GLY A 24 -4.88 1.78 -8.21
N GLY A 25 -4.06 2.46 -9.02
CA GLY A 25 -3.74 3.89 -8.86
C GLY A 25 -2.62 4.16 -7.85
N PHE A 26 -2.54 5.42 -7.39
CA PHE A 26 -1.52 5.90 -6.45
C PHE A 26 -2.17 6.60 -5.26
N SER A 27 -1.54 6.52 -4.09
CA SER A 27 -1.94 7.33 -2.93
C SER A 27 -0.79 8.07 -2.29
N ILE A 28 -1.11 9.20 -1.66
CA ILE A 28 -0.22 9.99 -0.81
C ILE A 28 -0.68 9.82 0.64
N GLU A 29 0.19 9.29 1.50
CA GLU A 29 -0.07 9.07 2.92
C GLU A 29 0.91 9.88 3.78
N ASN A 30 0.39 10.66 4.73
CA ASN A 30 1.23 11.31 5.74
C ASN A 30 1.53 10.33 6.88
N LYS A 31 2.81 10.03 7.13
CA LYS A 31 3.28 9.10 8.16
C LYS A 31 3.66 9.78 9.49
N GLY A 32 3.59 11.11 9.58
CA GLY A 32 3.82 11.85 10.82
C GLY A 32 5.26 11.79 11.36
N GLY A 33 6.24 11.44 10.52
CA GLY A 33 7.67 11.40 10.88
C GLY A 33 8.43 12.68 10.54
N ASP A 34 9.66 12.79 11.04
CA ASP A 34 10.46 14.01 10.91
C ASP A 34 11.16 14.16 9.54
N ILE A 35 11.33 13.05 8.80
CA ILE A 35 12.04 13.03 7.52
C ILE A 35 11.10 12.48 6.45
N ARG A 36 10.82 13.30 5.42
CA ARG A 36 9.97 12.97 4.26
C ARG A 36 8.67 12.23 4.64
N PRO A 37 7.77 12.81 5.45
CA PRO A 37 6.59 12.12 5.97
C PRO A 37 5.52 11.79 4.93
N PHE A 38 5.53 12.44 3.75
CA PHE A 38 4.50 12.24 2.72
C PHE A 38 4.93 11.14 1.76
N VAL A 39 4.40 9.94 1.95
CA VAL A 39 4.79 8.74 1.19
C VAL A 39 3.82 8.47 0.06
N VAL A 40 4.36 8.25 -1.15
CA VAL A 40 3.60 7.81 -2.31
C VAL A 40 3.64 6.29 -2.41
N TYR A 41 2.46 5.68 -2.51
CA TYR A 41 2.30 4.26 -2.77
C TYR A 41 1.64 4.02 -4.13
N GLY A 42 2.09 2.98 -4.83
CA GLY A 42 1.45 2.43 -6.01
C GLY A 42 0.64 1.19 -5.64
N TRP A 43 -0.54 1.06 -6.23
CA TRP A 43 -1.48 -0.02 -5.94
C TRP A 43 -1.70 -0.91 -7.17
N GLY A 44 -1.77 -2.21 -6.95
CA GLY A 44 -2.02 -3.19 -7.99
C GLY A 44 -2.48 -4.52 -7.41
N GLU A 45 -2.30 -5.58 -8.18
CA GLU A 45 -2.57 -6.95 -7.75
C GLU A 45 -1.31 -7.80 -7.91
N TYR A 46 -1.11 -8.75 -7.00
CA TYR A 46 0.00 -9.70 -7.15
C TYR A 46 -0.27 -10.64 -8.33
N PRO A 47 0.75 -10.94 -9.15
CA PRO A 47 0.61 -11.80 -10.33
C PRO A 47 0.33 -13.26 -9.95
N GLU A 48 -0.18 -14.04 -10.90
CA GLU A 48 -0.47 -15.50 -10.76
C GLU A 48 0.72 -16.35 -10.31
N SER A 49 1.95 -15.88 -10.53
CA SER A 49 3.17 -16.55 -10.06
C SER A 49 3.47 -16.33 -8.57
N SER A 50 2.72 -15.46 -7.90
CA SER A 50 2.85 -15.15 -6.47
C SER A 50 1.94 -16.04 -5.64
N VAL A 51 2.39 -16.41 -4.44
CA VAL A 51 1.52 -17.04 -3.41
C VAL A 51 0.39 -16.12 -2.95
N LEU A 52 0.48 -14.82 -3.24
CA LEU A 52 -0.54 -13.81 -2.96
C LEU A 52 -1.36 -13.45 -4.21
N ALA A 53 -1.32 -14.25 -5.27
CA ALA A 53 -2.01 -13.98 -6.54
C ALA A 53 -3.46 -13.49 -6.32
N GLY A 54 -3.83 -12.42 -7.03
CA GLY A 54 -5.16 -11.79 -6.93
C GLY A 54 -5.39 -10.94 -5.68
N GLN A 55 -4.47 -10.92 -4.71
CA GLN A 55 -4.57 -10.00 -3.57
C GLN A 55 -4.07 -8.61 -3.93
N THR A 56 -4.59 -7.60 -3.22
CA THR A 56 -4.16 -6.22 -3.37
C THR A 56 -2.70 -6.05 -2.97
N MET A 57 -1.90 -5.45 -3.85
CA MET A 57 -0.50 -5.12 -3.65
C MET A 57 -0.37 -3.61 -3.38
N LYS A 58 0.38 -3.26 -2.33
CA LYS A 58 0.80 -1.90 -2.00
C LYS A 58 2.31 -1.80 -2.09
N GLN A 59 2.84 -0.92 -2.93
CA GLN A 59 4.27 -0.77 -3.13
C GLN A 59 4.72 0.66 -2.83
N PHE A 60 5.81 0.80 -2.06
CA PHE A 60 6.45 2.09 -1.84
C PHE A 60 7.07 2.60 -3.14
N ILE A 61 6.75 3.84 -3.51
CA ILE A 61 7.31 4.48 -4.71
C ILE A 61 8.33 5.53 -4.31
N ASP A 62 7.93 6.49 -3.47
CA ASP A 62 8.79 7.59 -3.04
C ASP A 62 8.25 8.27 -1.77
N SER A 63 8.99 9.22 -1.21
CA SER A 63 8.55 10.05 -0.08
C SER A 63 8.86 11.54 -0.27
N PHE A 64 8.21 12.44 0.45
CA PHE A 64 8.40 13.88 0.26
C PHE A 64 8.33 14.63 1.58
N ASP A 65 9.03 15.76 1.64
CA ASP A 65 9.01 16.63 2.81
C ASP A 65 7.65 17.33 2.95
N THR A 66 6.99 17.63 1.83
CA THR A 66 5.68 18.27 1.80
C THR A 66 4.69 17.55 0.89
N GLU A 67 3.40 17.70 1.18
CA GLU A 67 2.32 17.12 0.37
C GLU A 67 2.28 17.73 -1.03
N GLU A 68 2.57 19.02 -1.15
CA GLU A 68 2.55 19.76 -2.42
C GLU A 68 3.60 19.22 -3.39
N GLN A 69 4.79 18.86 -2.89
CA GLN A 69 5.83 18.22 -3.70
C GLN A 69 5.36 16.87 -4.23
N ALA A 70 4.75 16.06 -3.36
CA ALA A 70 4.19 14.77 -3.75
C ALA A 70 3.11 14.93 -4.82
N ARG A 71 2.17 15.87 -4.64
CA ARG A 71 1.09 16.15 -5.61
C ARG A 71 1.60 16.73 -6.92
N ALA A 72 2.66 17.53 -6.90
CA ALA A 72 3.25 18.09 -8.11
C ALA A 72 3.92 17.02 -8.99
N LEU A 73 4.45 15.96 -8.38
CA LEU A 73 5.05 14.83 -9.10
C LEU A 73 4.05 13.72 -9.43
N TYR A 74 3.07 13.51 -8.55
CA TYR A 74 2.03 12.49 -8.68
C TYR A 74 0.63 13.12 -8.61
N PRO A 75 0.23 13.94 -9.60
CA PRO A 75 -1.05 14.65 -9.58
C PRO A 75 -2.27 13.72 -9.62
N GLN A 76 -2.09 12.50 -10.15
CA GLN A 76 -3.09 11.44 -10.17
C GLN A 76 -3.22 10.65 -8.86
N ALA A 77 -2.38 10.93 -7.84
CA ALA A 77 -2.44 10.22 -6.58
C ALA A 77 -3.55 10.76 -5.67
N GLU A 78 -4.34 9.85 -5.10
CA GLU A 78 -5.39 10.18 -4.15
C GLU A 78 -4.82 10.47 -2.76
N ALA A 79 -5.47 11.34 -2.00
CA ALA A 79 -5.05 11.66 -0.65
C ALA A 79 -5.59 10.64 0.35
N GLY A 80 -4.72 10.14 1.22
CA GLY A 80 -5.10 9.24 2.31
C GLY A 80 -4.73 7.78 2.06
N THR A 81 -4.95 6.95 3.07
CA THR A 81 -4.78 5.51 2.95
C THR A 81 -5.91 4.97 2.09
N HIS A 82 -5.61 4.25 1.00
CA HIS A 82 -6.61 3.38 0.36
C HIS A 82 -6.95 2.26 1.37
N GLY A 83 -7.81 2.59 2.33
CA GLY A 83 -8.47 1.66 3.21
C GLY A 83 -9.58 1.01 2.42
N ARG A 84 -9.25 0.12 1.49
CA ARG A 84 -10.21 -0.93 1.14
C ARG A 84 -10.36 -1.73 2.43
N SER A 85 -11.54 -1.67 3.03
CA SER A 85 -11.88 -2.31 4.29
C SER A 85 -11.23 -3.70 4.35
N ALA A 86 -10.45 -3.96 5.40
CA ALA A 86 -9.90 -5.29 5.61
C ALA A 86 -11.06 -6.27 5.71
N HIS A 87 -11.31 -7.03 4.65
CA HIS A 87 -12.29 -8.11 4.65
C HIS A 87 -11.64 -9.32 5.28
N ASN A 88 -11.50 -9.27 6.61
CA ASN A 88 -11.01 -10.40 7.38
C ASN A 88 -12.12 -11.45 7.43
N SER A 89 -11.86 -12.66 6.95
CA SER A 89 -12.69 -13.82 7.26
C SER A 89 -12.38 -14.23 8.70
N VAL A 90 -13.18 -13.76 9.65
CA VAL A 90 -13.10 -14.18 11.07
C VAL A 90 -13.74 -15.56 11.30
N SER A 91 -14.24 -16.20 10.25
CA SER A 91 -14.85 -17.52 10.32
C SER A 91 -13.77 -18.59 10.23
N HIS A 92 -13.71 -19.42 11.27
CA HIS A 92 -13.02 -20.70 11.27
C HIS A 92 -13.56 -21.60 10.14
N LEU A 93 -12.78 -22.60 9.71
CA LEU A 93 -13.28 -23.59 8.76
C LEU A 93 -14.57 -24.25 9.33
N PRO A 94 -15.61 -24.46 8.52
CA PRO A 94 -16.83 -25.11 9.01
C PRO A 94 -16.50 -26.51 9.51
N GLY A 95 -16.78 -26.77 10.79
CA GLY A 95 -16.54 -28.06 11.45
C GLY A 95 -15.38 -28.07 12.46
N GLU A 96 -14.62 -26.98 12.58
CA GLU A 96 -13.71 -26.77 13.70
C GLU A 96 -14.47 -26.06 14.83
N ASP A 97 -15.18 -26.84 15.65
CA ASP A 97 -15.52 -26.38 16.99
C ASP A 97 -14.19 -26.15 17.72
N ASP A 98 -13.86 -24.90 18.03
CA ASP A 98 -12.77 -24.59 18.95
C ASP A 98 -13.04 -25.38 20.24
N PRO A 99 -12.22 -26.41 20.56
CA PRO A 99 -12.55 -27.33 21.65
C PRO A 99 -12.51 -26.65 23.02
N VAL A 100 -12.16 -25.36 23.08
CA VAL A 100 -12.02 -24.61 24.32
C VAL A 100 -12.72 -23.24 24.24
N PRO A 101 -13.90 -23.09 24.87
CA PRO A 101 -14.45 -21.76 25.13
C PRO A 101 -13.49 -21.00 26.05
N GLY A 102 -12.72 -20.05 25.50
CA GLY A 102 -11.87 -19.16 26.30
C GLY A 102 -10.39 -19.54 26.41
N GLY A 103 -9.82 -20.19 25.38
CA GLY A 103 -8.40 -20.16 25.05
C GLY A 103 -7.40 -20.10 26.22
N MET A 104 -7.06 -21.25 26.77
CA MET A 104 -5.71 -21.61 27.22
C MET A 104 -5.66 -23.14 27.20
N TYR A 105 -4.65 -23.73 26.57
CA TYR A 105 -4.39 -25.16 26.73
C TYR A 105 -4.15 -25.45 28.20
N HIS A 106 -4.63 -26.58 28.72
CA HIS A 106 -4.26 -26.99 30.06
C HIS A 106 -2.75 -27.24 30.08
N ASP A 107 -2.02 -26.40 30.82
CA ASP A 107 -0.63 -26.66 31.17
C ASP A 107 -0.60 -27.95 31.99
N GLY A 108 -0.26 -29.06 31.33
CA GLY A 108 -0.19 -30.37 31.96
C GLY A 108 0.85 -30.38 33.08
N ILE A 109 0.40 -30.72 34.29
CA ILE A 109 1.23 -31.13 35.43
C ILE A 109 0.94 -32.61 35.71
#